data_AF-A0A967GXZ6-F1
#
_entry.id   AF-A0A967GXZ6-F1
#
_cell.length_a   1.000
_cell.length_b   1.000
_cell.length_c   1.000
_cell.angle_alpha   90.00
_cell.angle_beta   90.00
_cell.angle_gamma   90.00
#
_symmetry.space_group_name_H-M   'P 1'
#
loop_
_entity.id
_entity.type
_entity.pdbx_description
1 polymer ?
#
loop_
_entity_poly.entity_id
_entity_poly.type
_entity_poly.pdbx_seq_one_letter_code
_entity_poly.pdbx_strand_id
1 'polypeptide(L)'
;MESWIDQAEADLEPLRNFILPGGSPGAAGLHHCRTVCRRAERTISRLSESEEVDGAVLRYLNRLSDLLFTFARLENARVGQPDVVWVAETPSGDEE
;
A
#
# COMPACT_ATOMS: atom_id res chain seq x y z
N MET A 1 9.07 8.31 10.30
CA MET A 1 8.15 7.65 9.36
C MET A 1 7.66 6.34 9.94
N GLU A 2 8.55 5.45 10.40
CA GLU A 2 8.12 4.22 11.09
C GLU A 2 7.18 4.46 12.25
N SER A 3 7.49 5.42 13.12
CA SER A 3 6.61 5.80 14.23
C SER A 3 5.16 6.13 13.80
N TRP A 4 4.96 6.67 12.59
CA TRP A 4 3.62 6.96 12.07
C TRP A 4 2.92 5.72 11.51
N ILE A 5 3.70 4.78 10.96
CA ILE A 5 3.18 3.47 10.54
C ILE A 5 2.74 2.71 11.79
N ASP A 6 3.59 2.62 12.80
CA ASP A 6 3.30 1.89 14.04
C ASP A 6 2.04 2.44 14.74
N GLN A 7 1.91 3.77 14.80
CA GLN A 7 0.72 4.43 15.35
C GLN A 7 -0.55 4.12 14.55
N ALA A 8 -0.46 4.14 13.22
CA ALA A 8 -1.60 3.84 12.36
C ALA A 8 -1.97 2.35 12.40
N GLU A 9 -1.00 1.44 12.50
CA GLU A 9 -1.24 0.00 12.61
C GLU A 9 -1.88 -0.39 13.94
N ALA A 10 -1.61 0.34 15.02
CA ALA A 10 -2.25 0.09 16.32
C ALA A 10 -3.77 0.27 16.28
N ASP A 11 -4.28 1.13 15.39
CA ASP A 11 -5.71 1.40 15.20
C ASP A 11 -6.37 0.46 14.15
N LEU A 12 -5.59 -0.45 13.55
CA LEU A 12 -6.04 -1.28 12.43
C LEU A 12 -6.14 -2.76 12.79
N GLU A 13 -7.16 -3.42 12.26
CA GLU A 13 -7.23 -4.89 12.29
C GLU A 13 -6.03 -5.49 11.53
N PRO A 14 -5.43 -6.59 12.02
CA PRO A 14 -4.32 -7.25 11.35
C PRO A 14 -4.65 -7.63 9.91
N LEU A 15 -3.71 -7.39 8.99
CA LEU A 15 -3.86 -7.73 7.59
C LEU A 15 -3.82 -9.26 7.40
N ARG A 16 -4.98 -9.88 7.16
CA ARG A 16 -5.09 -11.34 6.94
C ARG A 16 -5.18 -11.74 5.48
N ASN A 17 -5.66 -10.84 4.63
CA ASN A 17 -5.91 -11.08 3.22
C ASN A 17 -5.32 -9.96 2.37
N PHE A 18 -5.13 -10.23 1.07
CA PHE A 18 -4.79 -9.17 0.12
C PHE A 18 -5.93 -8.16 0.02
N ILE A 19 -5.57 -6.88 0.03
CA ILE A 19 -6.51 -5.77 -0.14
C ILE A 19 -6.35 -5.20 -1.55
N LEU A 20 -7.48 -5.02 -2.23
CA LEU A 20 -7.57 -4.30 -3.48
C LEU A 20 -7.54 -2.79 -3.23
N PRO A 21 -6.83 -2.01 -4.06
CA PRO A 21 -6.79 -0.55 -3.92
C PRO A 21 -8.18 0.07 -4.04
N GLY A 22 -8.75 0.57 -2.93
CA GLY A 22 -10.09 1.13 -2.93
C GLY A 22 -10.64 1.42 -1.54
N GLY A 23 -11.97 1.47 -1.43
CA GLY A 23 -12.69 1.89 -0.23
C GLY A 23 -13.20 3.32 -0.38
N SER A 24 -12.86 4.20 0.55
CA SER A 24 -13.26 5.61 0.49
C SER A 24 -12.49 6.38 -0.61
N PRO A 25 -12.99 7.54 -1.07
CA PRO A 25 -12.23 8.40 -1.99
C PRO A 25 -10.86 8.80 -1.45
N GLY A 26 -10.73 9.01 -0.13
CA GLY A 26 -9.46 9.31 0.53
C GLY A 26 -8.49 8.13 0.48
N ALA A 27 -8.96 6.92 0.81
CA ALA A 27 -8.17 5.69 0.72
C ALA A 27 -7.73 5.38 -0.72
N ALA A 28 -8.63 5.55 -1.70
CA ALA A 28 -8.32 5.39 -3.11
C ALA A 28 -7.25 6.39 -3.58
N GLY A 29 -7.33 7.64 -3.14
CA GLY A 29 -6.30 8.66 -3.40
C GLY A 29 -4.94 8.28 -2.81
N LEU A 30 -4.91 7.79 -1.57
CA LEU A 30 -3.68 7.32 -0.91
C LEU A 30 -3.07 6.11 -1.63
N HIS A 31 -3.89 5.16 -2.08
CA HIS A 31 -3.44 4.08 -2.92
C HIS A 31 -2.89 4.57 -4.28
N HIS A 32 -3.51 5.57 -4.90
CA HIS A 32 -2.98 6.18 -6.11
C HIS A 32 -1.59 6.78 -5.86
N CYS A 33 -1.43 7.59 -4.81
CA CYS A 33 -0.13 8.13 -4.38
C CYS A 33 0.91 7.02 -4.16
N ARG A 34 0.50 5.89 -3.56
CA ARG A 34 1.38 4.72 -3.38
C ARG A 34 1.90 4.19 -4.72
N THR A 35 1.05 4.10 -5.74
CA THR A 35 1.50 3.64 -7.07
C THR A 35 2.50 4.59 -7.72
N VAL A 36 2.33 5.90 -7.52
CA VAL A 36 3.27 6.93 -7.99
C VAL A 36 4.60 6.83 -7.25
N CYS A 37 4.58 6.66 -5.92
CA CYS A 37 5.79 6.45 -5.12
C CYS A 37 6.57 5.20 -5.56
N ARG A 38 5.88 4.06 -5.74
CA ARG A 38 6.48 2.83 -6.27
C ARG A 38 7.05 2.99 -7.68
N ARG A 39 6.43 3.83 -8.53
CA ARG A 39 6.93 4.15 -9.87
C ARG A 39 8.19 5.02 -9.82
N ALA A 40 8.24 5.98 -8.91
CA ALA A 40 9.44 6.80 -8.67
C ALA A 40 10.59 5.92 -8.18
N GLU A 41 10.34 5.03 -7.22
CA GLU A 41 11.33 4.07 -6.72
C GLU A 41 11.92 3.19 -7.83
N ARG A 42 11.08 2.61 -8.70
CA ARG A 42 11.57 1.83 -9.85
C ARG A 42 12.43 2.66 -10.80
N THR A 43 12.06 3.93 -11.02
CA THR A 43 12.84 4.84 -11.87
C THR A 43 14.21 5.12 -11.27
N ILE A 44 14.26 5.40 -9.97
CA ILE A 44 15.49 5.71 -9.24
C ILE A 44 16.37 4.46 -9.08
N SER A 45 15.77 3.30 -8.83
CA SER A 45 16.49 2.03 -8.78
C SER A 45 17.21 1.75 -10.10
N ARG A 46 16.52 1.96 -11.23
CA ARG A 46 17.14 1.83 -12.55
C ARG A 46 18.23 2.87 -12.80
N LEU A 47 18.04 4.11 -12.32
CA LEU A 47 19.09 5.15 -12.41
C LEU A 47 20.34 4.75 -11.62
N SER A 48 20.17 4.11 -10.45
CA SER A 48 21.28 3.67 -9.59
C SER A 48 22.15 2.58 -10.21
N GLU A 49 21.72 1.96 -11.31
CA GLU A 49 22.52 0.99 -12.07
C GLU A 49 23.61 1.68 -12.91
N SER A 50 23.42 2.96 -13.26
CA SER A 50 24.34 3.71 -14.13
C SER A 50 24.95 4.94 -13.47
N GLU A 51 24.29 5.52 -12.47
CA GLU A 51 24.71 6.75 -11.79
C GLU A 51 24.76 6.53 -10.28
N GLU A 52 25.61 7.29 -9.58
CA GLU A 52 25.64 7.26 -8.12
C GLU A 52 24.36 7.88 -7.54
N VAL A 53 23.62 7.08 -6.77
CA VAL A 53 22.41 7.51 -6.07
C VAL A 53 22.56 7.18 -4.60
N ASP A 54 22.25 8.15 -3.73
CA ASP A 54 22.23 7.93 -2.29
C ASP A 54 21.16 6.86 -1.95
N GLY A 55 21.61 5.74 -1.38
CA GLY A 55 20.73 4.65 -0.95
C GLY A 55 19.67 5.08 0.07
N ALA A 56 19.84 6.22 0.76
CA ALA A 56 18.81 6.81 1.61
C ALA A 56 17.54 7.17 0.83
N VAL A 57 17.66 7.56 -0.44
CA VAL A 57 16.51 7.90 -1.30
C VAL A 57 15.65 6.66 -1.57
N LEU A 58 16.29 5.54 -1.91
CA LEU A 58 15.57 4.27 -2.15
C LEU A 58 14.90 3.76 -0.86
N ARG A 59 15.61 3.81 0.28
CA ARG A 59 15.02 3.45 1.60
C ARG A 59 13.84 4.33 1.95
N TYR A 60 13.94 5.64 1.70
CA TYR A 60 12.85 6.58 1.95
C TYR A 60 11.61 6.28 1.10
N LEU A 61 11.77 6.05 -0.21
CA LEU A 61 10.65 5.75 -1.10
C LEU A 61 9.96 4.42 -0.77
N ASN A 62 10.75 3.41 -0.37
CA ASN A 62 10.21 2.15 0.11
C ASN A 62 9.33 2.37 1.34
N ARG A 63 9.85 3.04 2.37
CA ARG A 63 9.11 3.29 3.61
C ARG A 63 7.92 4.25 3.42
N LEU A 64 8.03 5.21 2.50
CA LEU A 64 6.91 6.09 2.12
C LEU A 64 5.79 5.29 1.45
N SER A 65 6.13 4.30 0.63
CA SER A 65 5.12 3.44 0.00
C SER A 65 4.37 2.57 1.02
N ASP A 66 5.04 2.15 2.09
CA ASP A 66 4.41 1.46 3.22
C ASP A 66 3.48 2.40 3.99
N LEU A 67 3.95 3.61 4.34
CA LEU A 67 3.15 4.62 5.02
C LEU A 67 1.86 4.94 4.25
N LEU A 68 1.94 5.12 2.93
CA LEU A 68 0.78 5.40 2.09
C LEU A 68 -0.21 4.23 2.06
N PHE A 69 0.27 2.98 2.15
CA PHE A 69 -0.59 1.81 2.29
C PHE A 69 -1.30 1.78 3.65
N THR A 70 -0.56 1.97 4.74
CA THR A 70 -1.12 1.98 6.10
C THR A 70 -2.13 3.12 6.27
N PHE A 71 -1.84 4.30 5.73
CA PHE A 71 -2.77 5.44 5.78
C PHE A 71 -4.03 5.21 4.95
N ALA A 72 -3.94 4.52 3.81
CA ALA A 72 -5.14 4.17 3.03
C ALA A 72 -6.10 3.31 3.85
N ARG A 73 -5.56 2.32 4.58
CA ARG A 73 -6.33 1.47 5.50
C ARG A 73 -6.87 2.24 6.69
N LEU A 74 -6.05 3.11 7.29
CA LEU A 74 -6.47 3.96 8.41
C LEU A 74 -7.61 4.88 8.02
N GLU A 75 -7.58 5.44 6.81
CA GLU A 75 -8.65 6.28 6.32
C GLU A 75 -9.95 5.50 6.14
N ASN A 76 -9.89 4.33 5.52
CA ASN A 76 -11.02 3.40 5.45
C ASN A 76 -11.61 3.12 6.85
N ALA A 77 -10.76 2.76 7.82
CA ALA A 77 -11.18 2.51 9.19
C ALA A 77 -11.84 3.72 9.86
N ARG A 78 -11.28 4.93 9.67
CA ARG A 78 -11.80 6.18 10.27
C ARG A 78 -13.14 6.60 9.73
N VAL A 79 -13.41 6.36 8.44
CA VAL A 79 -14.72 6.66 7.83
C VAL A 79 -15.71 5.49 7.94
N GLY A 80 -15.33 4.41 8.63
CA GLY A 80 -16.17 3.23 8.80
C GLY A 80 -16.38 2.41 7.52
N GLN A 81 -15.52 2.58 6.51
CA GLN A 81 -15.55 1.83 5.25
C GLN A 81 -14.61 0.62 5.37
N PRO A 82 -15.06 -0.62 5.12
CA PRO A 82 -14.16 -1.77 5.12
C PRO A 82 -13.17 -1.75 3.95
N ASP A 83 -11.97 -2.26 4.20
CA ASP A 83 -10.98 -2.55 3.15
C ASP A 83 -11.55 -3.57 2.15
N VAL A 84 -11.25 -3.37 0.86
CA VAL A 84 -11.73 -4.26 -0.21
C VAL A 84 -10.86 -5.51 -0.24
N VAL A 85 -11.35 -6.63 0.28
CA VAL A 85 -10.60 -7.89 0.28
C VAL A 85 -10.65 -8.54 -1.10
N TRP A 86 -9.49 -8.99 -1.59
CA TRP A 86 -9.42 -9.85 -2.78
C TRP A 86 -9.88 -11.26 -2.43
N VAL A 87 -10.86 -11.78 -3.16
CA VAL A 87 -11.38 -13.14 -3.03
C VAL A 87 -11.07 -13.88 -4.33
N ALA A 88 -10.39 -15.02 -4.23
CA ALA A 88 -10.21 -15.91 -5.37
C ALA A 88 -11.56 -16.54 -5.72
N GLU A 89 -12.00 -16.45 -6.98
CA GLU A 89 -13.06 -17.32 -7.47
C GLU A 89 -12.51 -18.75 -7.50
N THR A 90 -12.94 -19.59 -6.54
CA THR A 90 -12.82 -21.03 -6.71
C THR A 90 -13.65 -21.37 -7.94
N PRO A 91 -13.12 -22.07 -8.96
CA PRO A 91 -13.96 -22.56 -10.04
C PRO A 91 -15.03 -23.40 -9.37
N SER A 92 -16.30 -23.03 -9.56
CA SER A 92 -17.41 -23.91 -9.22
C SER A 92 -17.11 -25.24 -9.88
N GLY A 93 -16.87 -26.27 -9.07
CA GLY A 93 -16.80 -27.62 -9.59
C GLY A 93 -18.11 -27.85 -10.32
N ASP A 94 -18.04 -28.00 -11.64
CA ASP A 94 -19.08 -28.66 -12.40
C ASP A 94 -19.13 -30.09 -11.87
N GLU A 95 -19.87 -30.29 -10.78
CA GLU A 95 -20.41 -31.57 -10.37
C GLU A 95 -21.64 -31.83 -11.24
N GLU A 96 -21.44 -32.52 -12.38
CA GLU A 96 -22.22 -33.68 -12.88
C GLU A 96 -21.79 -34.08 -14.31
#